data_AF-A0A8J6ERK1-F1
#
_entry.id   AF-A0A8J6ERK1-F1
#
_cell.length_a   1.000
_cell.length_b   1.000
_cell.length_c   1.000
_cell.angle_alpha   90.00
_cell.angle_beta   90.00
_cell.angle_gamma   90.00
#
_symmetry.space_group_name_H-M   'P 1'
#
loop_
_entity.id
_entity.type
_entity.pdbx_description
1 polymer ?
#
loop_
_entity_poly.entity_id
_entity_poly.type
_entity_poly.pdbx_seq_one_letter_code
_entity_poly.pdbx_strand_id
1 'polypeptide(L)'
;MKIFIILILSAFASGIRLDKCTVMQKIRASGLVGMKGYRLGDYMCVFYYTSYYDTRLNNSPTEYGMCQIASKWWCDNGRTPSPRNLCGKKCSGM
;
A
#
# COMPACT_ATOMS: atom_id res chain seq x y z
N MET A 1 12.10 32.13 -5.22
CA MET A 1 11.54 31.37 -4.06
C MET A 1 10.14 30.81 -4.28
N LYS A 2 9.24 31.45 -5.04
CA LYS A 2 7.89 30.91 -5.30
C LYS A 2 7.85 29.62 -6.14
N ILE A 3 8.72 29.49 -7.16
CA ILE A 3 8.74 28.33 -8.05
C ILE A 3 9.17 27.03 -7.34
N PHE A 4 10.14 27.12 -6.41
CA PHE A 4 10.58 25.95 -5.63
C PHE A 4 9.49 25.41 -4.69
N ILE A 5 8.61 26.27 -4.17
CA ILE A 5 7.50 25.86 -3.30
C ILE A 5 6.47 25.04 -4.09
N ILE A 6 6.22 25.40 -5.36
CA ILE A 6 5.25 24.69 -6.22
C ILE A 6 5.77 23.28 -6.58
N LEU A 7 7.08 23.11 -6.78
CA LEU A 7 7.70 21.80 -7.04
C LEU A 7 7.69 20.85 -5.84
N ILE A 8 7.67 21.38 -4.61
CA ILE A 8 7.60 20.56 -3.40
C ILE A 8 6.15 20.10 -3.13
N LEU A 9 5.15 20.89 -3.52
CA LEU A 9 3.73 20.55 -3.32
C LEU A 9 3.25 19.38 -4.20
N SER A 10 3.85 19.16 -5.37
CA SER A 10 3.47 18.06 -6.27
C SER A 10 3.98 16.69 -5.80
N ALA A 11 4.91 16.64 -4.84
CA ALA A 11 5.44 15.38 -4.29
C ALA A 11 4.50 14.70 -3.27
N PHE A 12 3.44 15.37 -2.81
CA PHE A 12 2.47 14.84 -1.85
C PHE A 12 1.12 14.46 -2.49
N ALA A 13 1.09 14.11 -3.78
CA ALA A 13 -0.05 13.39 -4.33
C ALA A 13 0.04 11.90 -3.93
N SER A 14 -0.19 11.58 -2.65
CA SER A 14 -0.52 10.20 -2.29
C SER A 14 -1.91 9.90 -2.86
N GLY A 15 -1.93 9.46 -4.11
CA GLY A 15 -3.15 9.16 -4.86
C GLY A 15 -4.02 8.18 -4.09
N ILE A 16 -5.22 8.65 -3.72
CA ILE A 16 -6.24 7.91 -2.97
C ILE A 16 -6.54 6.60 -3.69
N ARG A 17 -6.67 6.63 -5.02
CA ARG A 17 -6.77 5.44 -5.87
C ARG A 17 -5.84 5.61 -7.07
N LEU A 18 -5.02 4.59 -7.33
CA LEU A 18 -4.12 4.57 -8.48
C LEU A 18 -4.81 3.95 -9.70
N ASP A 19 -4.47 4.42 -10.90
CA ASP A 19 -4.92 3.74 -12.11
C ASP A 19 -4.18 2.40 -12.31
N LYS A 20 -4.82 1.50 -13.07
CA LYS A 20 -4.32 0.15 -13.32
C LYS A 20 -2.91 0.12 -13.90
N CYS A 21 -2.56 1.04 -14.81
CA CYS A 21 -1.25 1.07 -15.45
C CYS A 21 -0.17 1.57 -14.49
N THR A 22 -0.48 2.58 -13.66
CA THR A 22 0.43 3.05 -12.60
C THR A 22 0.74 1.94 -11.60
N VAL A 23 -0.28 1.18 -11.17
CA VAL A 23 -0.10 0.03 -10.26
C VAL A 23 0.80 -1.02 -10.92
N MET A 24 0.52 -1.36 -12.18
CA MET A 24 1.31 -2.32 -12.95
C MET A 24 2.79 -1.89 -13.06
N GLN A 25 3.05 -0.62 -13.36
CA GLN A 25 4.41 -0.08 -13.45
C GLN A 25 5.14 -0.15 -12.10
N LYS A 26 4.45 0.21 -11.00
CA LYS A 26 5.01 0.11 -9.65
C LYS A 26 5.34 -1.33 -9.26
N ILE A 27 4.49 -2.31 -9.58
CA ILE A 27 4.77 -3.74 -9.30
C ILE A 27 5.95 -4.25 -10.14
N ARG A 28 6.07 -3.83 -11.39
CA ARG A 28 7.24 -4.18 -12.23
C ARG A 28 8.54 -3.59 -11.66
N ALA A 29 8.48 -2.39 -11.10
CA ALA A 29 9.63 -1.71 -10.51
C ALA A 29 9.98 -2.18 -9.08
N SER A 30 9.08 -2.89 -8.39
CA SER A 30 9.27 -3.28 -6.98
C SER A 30 10.05 -4.57 -6.77
N GLY A 31 10.32 -5.33 -7.83
CA GLY A 31 10.94 -6.66 -7.74
C GLY A 31 10.00 -7.77 -7.27
N LEU A 32 8.69 -7.50 -7.10
CA LEU A 32 7.69 -8.49 -6.69
C LEU A 32 7.45 -9.57 -7.75
N VAL A 33 7.54 -9.22 -9.04
CA VAL A 33 7.26 -10.16 -10.13
C VAL A 33 8.27 -11.31 -10.11
N GLY A 34 7.77 -12.53 -9.96
CA GLY A 34 8.58 -13.75 -9.85
C GLY A 34 8.93 -14.14 -8.41
N MET A 35 8.69 -13.28 -7.41
CA MET A 35 8.90 -13.65 -6.01
C MET A 35 7.99 -14.81 -5.64
N LYS A 36 8.58 -15.89 -5.14
CA LYS A 36 7.88 -17.16 -4.83
C LYS A 36 7.07 -17.71 -6.02
N GLY A 37 7.41 -17.35 -7.26
CA GLY A 37 6.73 -17.80 -8.48
C GLY A 37 5.47 -17.02 -8.87
N TYR A 38 5.09 -15.97 -8.14
CA TYR A 38 3.91 -15.16 -8.47
C TYR A 38 4.13 -14.25 -9.68
N ARG A 39 3.14 -14.19 -10.56
CA ARG A 39 3.14 -13.40 -11.79
C ARG A 39 2.60 -12.00 -11.52
N LEU A 40 2.92 -11.06 -12.41
CA LEU A 40 2.35 -9.70 -12.38
C LEU A 40 0.82 -9.69 -12.27
N GLY A 41 0.14 -10.60 -12.99
CA GLY A 41 -1.32 -10.74 -12.95
C GLY A 41 -1.87 -11.11 -11.58
N ASP A 42 -1.12 -11.88 -10.78
CA ASP A 42 -1.56 -12.31 -9.44
C ASP A 42 -1.61 -11.10 -8.50
N TYR A 43 -0.57 -10.28 -8.50
CA TYR A 43 -0.53 -9.03 -7.73
C TYR A 43 -1.59 -8.03 -8.17
N MET A 44 -1.77 -7.87 -9.49
CA MET A 44 -2.82 -7.00 -10.03
C MET A 44 -4.22 -7.46 -9.60
N CYS A 45 -4.47 -8.78 -9.60
CA CYS A 45 -5.72 -9.37 -9.15
C CYS A 45 -5.98 -9.09 -7.67
N VAL A 46 -5.00 -9.41 -6.81
CA VAL A 46 -5.11 -9.17 -5.36
C VAL A 46 -5.40 -7.69 -5.10
N PHE A 47 -4.59 -6.77 -5.63
CA PHE A 47 -4.72 -5.34 -5.32
C PHE A 47 -6.03 -4.73 -5.83
N TYR A 48 -6.62 -5.29 -6.88
CA TYR A 48 -7.94 -4.88 -7.35
C TYR A 48 -9.05 -5.37 -6.42
N TYR A 49 -9.06 -6.65 -6.07
CA TYR A 49 -10.14 -7.22 -5.27
C TYR A 49 -10.07 -6.84 -3.78
N THR A 50 -8.89 -6.49 -3.28
CA THR A 50 -8.73 -6.03 -1.88
C THR A 50 -9.11 -4.58 -1.69
N SER A 51 -8.81 -3.69 -2.65
CA SER A 51 -9.05 -2.24 -2.45
C SER A 51 -9.44 -1.43 -3.67
N TYR A 52 -9.61 -2.05 -4.84
CA TYR A 52 -9.77 -1.34 -6.11
C TYR A 52 -8.61 -0.37 -6.36
N TYR A 53 -7.37 -0.79 -6.04
CA TYR A 53 -6.15 0.03 -6.13
C TYR A 53 -6.16 1.30 -5.26
N ASP A 54 -7.03 1.37 -4.25
CA ASP A 54 -7.03 2.42 -3.26
C ASP A 54 -5.90 2.20 -2.26
N THR A 55 -5.00 3.18 -2.13
CA THR A 55 -3.83 3.08 -1.23
C THR A 55 -4.16 3.42 0.21
N ARG A 56 -5.33 4.03 0.46
CA ARG A 56 -5.75 4.53 1.78
C ARG A 56 -6.99 3.80 2.31
N LEU A 57 -7.53 2.84 1.56
CA LEU A 57 -8.66 2.03 2.01
C LEU A 57 -8.25 1.26 3.27
N ASN A 58 -8.96 1.51 4.35
CA ASN A 58 -8.76 0.81 5.62
C ASN A 58 -10.07 0.17 6.03
N ASN A 59 -10.16 -1.16 5.99
CA ASN A 59 -11.26 -1.88 6.62
C ASN A 59 -11.00 -1.92 8.13
N SER A 60 -11.42 -0.84 8.78
CA SER A 60 -11.33 -0.66 10.23
C SER A 60 -12.02 -1.83 10.95
N PRO A 61 -11.41 -2.40 12.01
CA PRO A 61 -10.30 -1.83 12.78
C PRO A 61 -8.90 -2.43 12.50
N THR A 62 -8.77 -3.40 11.59
CA THR A 62 -7.55 -4.23 11.52
C THR A 62 -6.84 -4.30 10.18
N GLU A 63 -7.45 -3.86 9.08
CA GLU A 63 -6.86 -4.01 7.74
C GLU A 63 -6.56 -2.65 7.10
N TYR A 64 -5.40 -2.57 6.44
CA TYR A 64 -4.81 -1.30 6.00
C TYR A 64 -4.28 -1.33 4.57
N GLY A 65 -4.52 -0.24 3.85
CA GLY A 65 -3.93 0.09 2.56
C GLY A 65 -4.33 -0.84 1.40
N MET A 66 -3.59 -0.75 0.29
CA MET A 66 -3.97 -1.44 -0.95
C MET A 66 -4.07 -2.96 -0.81
N CYS A 67 -3.19 -3.55 -0.01
CA CYS A 67 -3.12 -5.00 0.19
C CYS A 67 -3.98 -5.49 1.37
N GLN A 68 -4.74 -4.61 2.04
CA GLN A 68 -5.51 -4.92 3.25
C GLN A 68 -4.69 -5.69 4.30
N ILE A 69 -3.52 -5.14 4.65
CA ILE A 69 -2.58 -5.77 5.57
C ILE A 69 -3.16 -5.79 6.99
N ALA A 70 -3.24 -6.99 7.59
CA ALA A 70 -3.78 -7.17 8.94
C ALA A 70 -2.80 -6.77 10.06
N SER A 71 -3.24 -5.88 10.96
CA SER A 71 -2.50 -5.39 12.13
C SER A 71 -2.25 -6.46 13.21
N LYS A 72 -2.96 -7.60 13.18
CA LYS A 72 -2.68 -8.71 14.10
C LYS A 72 -1.28 -9.27 13.90
N TRP A 73 -0.79 -9.26 12.66
CA TRP A 73 0.45 -9.95 12.28
C TRP A 73 1.52 -8.98 11.79
N TRP A 74 1.16 -8.04 10.92
CA TRP A 74 2.15 -7.40 10.05
C TRP A 74 2.57 -6.01 10.52
N CYS A 75 1.65 -5.19 11.02
CA CYS A 75 1.91 -3.80 11.40
C CYS A 75 1.30 -3.44 12.76
N ASP A 76 1.77 -2.35 13.36
CA ASP A 76 1.24 -1.83 14.63
C ASP A 76 0.32 -0.62 14.42
N ASN A 77 -0.92 -0.72 14.90
CA ASN A 77 -1.91 0.37 14.90
C ASN A 77 -2.16 0.95 16.31
N GLY A 78 -1.49 0.45 17.35
CA GLY A 78 -1.67 0.86 18.75
C GLY A 78 -3.00 0.46 19.38
N ARG A 79 -3.83 -0.33 18.70
CA ARG A 79 -5.19 -0.69 19.16
C ARG A 79 -5.47 -2.20 19.13
N THR A 80 -4.79 -2.94 18.25
CA THR A 80 -4.99 -4.38 18.11
C THR A 80 -4.40 -5.13 19.31
N PRO A 81 -5.18 -5.97 20.02
CA PRO A 81 -4.67 -6.72 21.16
C PRO A 81 -3.59 -7.74 20.76
N SER A 82 -2.45 -7.67 21.44
CA SER A 82 -1.29 -8.56 21.24
C SER A 82 -0.88 -8.70 19.76
N PRO A 83 -0.42 -7.62 19.09
CA PRO A 83 0.00 -7.67 17.69
C PRO A 83 1.43 -8.22 17.58
N ARG A 84 1.75 -8.91 16.47
CA ARG A 84 3.11 -9.40 16.23
C ARG A 84 4.03 -8.36 15.58
N ASN A 85 3.47 -7.45 14.78
CA ASN A 85 4.20 -6.42 14.04
C ASN A 85 5.46 -6.95 13.32
N LEU A 86 5.32 -8.00 12.52
CA LEU A 86 6.43 -8.67 11.84
C LEU A 86 7.17 -7.74 10.86
N CYS A 87 6.52 -6.69 10.34
CA CYS A 87 7.17 -5.71 9.47
C CYS A 87 7.89 -4.58 10.25
N GLY A 88 7.70 -4.49 11.58
CA GLY A 88 8.33 -3.48 12.43
C GLY A 88 7.93 -2.04 12.09
N LYS A 89 6.70 -1.80 11.61
CA LYS A 89 6.23 -0.48 11.11
C LYS A 89 4.81 -0.16 11.59
N LYS A 90 4.45 1.12 11.60
CA LYS A 90 3.09 1.59 11.87
C LYS A 90 2.18 1.33 10.67
N CYS A 91 0.94 0.91 10.91
CA CYS A 91 -0.03 0.63 9.84
C CYS A 91 -0.41 1.88 9.03
N SER A 92 -0.29 3.09 9.60
CA SER A 92 -0.59 4.34 8.91
C SER A 92 0.38 4.72 7.78
N GLY A 93 1.53 4.03 7.69
CA GLY A 93 2.55 4.23 6.65
C GLY A 93 2.60 3.11 5.62
N MET A 94 1.57 2.26 5.57
CA MET A 94 1.35 1.22 4.54
C MET A 94 0.42 1.75 3.47
#